data_AF-A0A5N5HPI9-F1
#
_entry.id   AF-A0A5N5HPI9-F1
#
_cell.length_a   1.000
_cell.length_b   1.000
_cell.length_c   1.000
_cell.angle_alpha   90.00
_cell.angle_beta   90.00
_cell.angle_gamma   90.00
#
_symmetry.space_group_name_H-M   'P 1'
#
loop_
_entity.id
_entity.type
_entity.pdbx_description
1 polymer ?
#
loop_
_entity_poly.entity_id
_entity_poly.type
_entity_poly.pdbx_seq_one_letter_code
_entity_poly.pdbx_strand_id
1 'polypeptide(L)'
;MAMSTSFAGAKLEALLSLSSSSAATTSSRVSTGSSLVGSVRPIRTRRLQIQRGVRCEVAASSDASAAVVQSVASNVSALEQLKTSASDRYTKERSSIVVIGLSIHTTPVEVREKLAIPEAEWPRAIGELCGLNHIEEAAVLSTCNRMEIYVVALSQHRGVKEVTEWMSKTSGVPVSELCQHRFLLYNNDATQHLFEVSAGLDSLVLGEGQILAQVKQVVKVGQGVVGFGRNISGLFKHAITVGKRVRTETNIAAGAVSVSSAAVELALMKLPASSHATARMLVIGAGKMGKLVIKHLVAKGCTKMVVVNRTEERVASIREELHGIEIIYKPLTDMLTCAAEADVVFTSTASETPLFFQDNVKDLPAVGPDTGGLRLFVDISVPRNVSSCVADVDGARLYNVDDLKEVVAANKEDRLRKAMEAQEIITEESKQFEAWRDSLETVPTIKKLRAYAERIRAAELDKCLSKMGDDISKKTRRAVDDLSRGIVNKLLHGPMQHLRCDGSDSRTLSETLENMHALNRMFSLETEISVLEQKIRAKVEQTQK
;
A
#
# COMPACT_ATOMS: atom_id res chain seq x y z
N MET A 1 42.43 -28.71 42.45
CA MET A 1 41.50 -29.74 41.95
C MET A 1 41.04 -29.26 40.57
N ALA A 2 41.71 -29.55 39.45
CA ALA A 2 41.88 -30.84 38.73
C ALA A 2 40.51 -31.49 38.46
N MET A 3 40.03 -31.82 37.25
CA MET A 3 40.57 -32.22 35.93
C MET A 3 39.52 -31.84 34.86
N SER A 4 39.80 -31.22 33.70
CA SER A 4 40.34 -31.73 32.43
C SER A 4 39.63 -32.95 31.81
N THR A 5 39.08 -32.80 30.59
CA THR A 5 39.39 -33.68 29.44
C THR A 5 39.30 -32.89 28.13
N SER A 6 40.41 -32.93 27.40
CA SER A 6 40.61 -32.51 26.02
C SER A 6 40.63 -33.78 25.16
N PHE A 7 40.24 -33.68 23.88
CA PHE A 7 40.88 -34.47 22.84
C PHE A 7 41.00 -33.65 21.55
N ALA A 8 42.20 -33.72 20.97
CA ALA A 8 42.70 -32.93 19.86
C ALA A 8 43.06 -33.82 18.66
N GLY A 9 43.22 -33.19 17.49
CA GLY A 9 44.02 -33.63 16.34
C GLY A 9 43.19 -34.26 15.21
N ALA A 10 43.39 -33.98 13.92
CA ALA A 10 44.63 -33.76 13.18
C ALA A 10 44.33 -33.29 11.72
N LYS A 11 45.38 -32.76 11.08
CA LYS A 11 45.50 -32.24 9.71
C LYS A 11 45.18 -33.26 8.60
N LEU A 12 44.78 -32.77 7.42
CA LEU A 12 45.38 -33.22 6.14
C LEU A 12 45.21 -32.14 5.05
N GLU A 13 46.34 -31.61 4.58
CA GLU A 13 46.51 -30.86 3.33
C GLU A 13 47.07 -31.81 2.25
N ALA A 14 46.88 -31.41 1.00
CA ALA A 14 47.52 -31.89 -0.24
C ALA A 14 47.00 -33.20 -0.87
N LEU A 15 46.46 -33.09 -2.10
CA LEU A 15 47.16 -33.56 -3.30
C LEU A 15 46.38 -33.31 -4.62
N LEU A 16 47.14 -32.86 -5.62
CA LEU A 16 46.98 -33.01 -7.08
C LEU A 16 46.30 -31.88 -7.89
N SER A 17 47.12 -30.84 -8.13
CA SER A 17 47.28 -30.20 -9.45
C SER A 17 48.28 -30.97 -10.31
N LEU A 18 47.98 -31.17 -11.60
CA LEU A 18 48.83 -31.40 -12.78
C LEU A 18 47.81 -31.49 -13.93
N SER A 19 47.87 -30.89 -15.11
CA SER A 19 48.85 -30.24 -15.98
C SER A 19 48.01 -29.90 -17.24
N SER A 20 48.23 -28.95 -18.14
CA SER A 20 49.40 -28.18 -18.57
C SER A 20 48.89 -27.16 -19.60
N SER A 21 49.49 -25.99 -19.57
CA SER A 21 49.49 -24.92 -20.56
C SER A 21 50.06 -25.31 -21.93
N SER A 22 49.61 -24.63 -22.99
CA SER A 22 50.50 -24.19 -24.08
C SER A 22 49.87 -23.03 -24.85
N ALA A 23 50.65 -21.96 -25.01
CA ALA A 23 50.35 -20.72 -25.69
C ALA A 23 50.78 -20.73 -27.17
N ALA A 24 50.24 -19.81 -27.99
CA ALA A 24 50.88 -19.19 -29.16
C ALA A 24 49.91 -18.17 -29.83
N THR A 25 50.12 -16.85 -29.68
CA THR A 25 50.79 -15.89 -30.61
C THR A 25 50.00 -15.39 -31.84
N THR A 26 49.61 -14.10 -31.76
CA THR A 26 49.82 -12.97 -32.70
C THR A 26 49.39 -13.00 -34.19
N SER A 27 48.56 -11.98 -34.48
CA SER A 27 48.64 -10.97 -35.56
C SER A 27 48.23 -11.28 -37.02
N SER A 28 47.11 -10.65 -37.42
CA SER A 28 46.86 -9.82 -38.61
C SER A 28 47.58 -10.10 -39.95
N ARG A 29 46.80 -10.18 -41.05
CA ARG A 29 46.79 -9.21 -42.17
C ARG A 29 45.81 -9.59 -43.32
N VAL A 30 45.07 -8.55 -43.77
CA VAL A 30 44.84 -8.12 -45.18
C VAL A 30 43.75 -8.78 -46.06
N SER A 31 42.69 -7.97 -46.27
CA SER A 31 41.91 -7.62 -47.48
C SER A 31 41.51 -8.65 -48.56
N THR A 32 40.20 -8.70 -48.78
CA THR A 32 39.45 -8.61 -50.06
C THR A 32 38.03 -8.13 -49.66
N GLY A 33 37.28 -7.24 -50.31
CA GLY A 33 37.23 -6.78 -51.70
C GLY A 33 35.86 -7.15 -52.30
N SER A 34 34.98 -6.16 -52.47
CA SER A 34 33.82 -6.11 -53.40
C SER A 34 32.42 -6.62 -52.98
N SER A 35 31.60 -5.64 -52.55
CA SER A 35 30.21 -5.31 -52.93
C SER A 35 29.12 -6.39 -53.09
N LEU A 36 27.97 -6.16 -52.42
CA LEU A 36 26.65 -6.12 -53.06
C LEU A 36 25.63 -5.38 -52.15
N VAL A 37 24.64 -4.80 -52.84
CA VAL A 37 23.74 -3.71 -52.46
C VAL A 37 22.61 -4.17 -51.53
N GLY A 38 22.25 -3.34 -50.54
CA GLY A 38 21.07 -3.56 -49.69
C GLY A 38 20.67 -2.31 -48.90
N SER A 39 19.75 -1.52 -49.45
CA SER A 39 19.19 -0.28 -48.90
C SER A 39 18.51 -0.49 -47.54
N VAL A 40 18.99 0.22 -46.51
CA VAL A 40 18.36 0.33 -45.19
C VAL A 40 17.30 1.44 -45.24
N ARG A 41 16.03 1.09 -45.01
CA ARG A 41 14.95 2.05 -44.70
C ARG A 41 14.57 1.93 -43.21
N PRO A 42 14.32 3.04 -42.50
CA PRO A 42 14.01 3.02 -41.07
C PRO A 42 12.53 2.66 -40.84
N ILE A 43 12.28 1.80 -39.86
CA ILE A 43 10.94 1.45 -39.39
C ILE A 43 10.43 2.60 -38.50
N ARG A 44 9.44 3.34 -39.01
CA ARG A 44 8.65 4.34 -38.26
C ARG A 44 7.69 3.62 -37.31
N THR A 45 7.84 3.87 -36.01
CA THR A 45 6.88 3.54 -34.97
C THR A 45 5.66 4.49 -35.04
N ARG A 46 4.48 3.96 -35.38
CA ARG A 46 3.20 4.69 -35.28
C ARG A 46 2.62 4.53 -33.89
N ARG A 47 2.63 5.61 -33.10
CA ARG A 47 1.76 5.80 -31.93
C ARG A 47 0.35 6.13 -32.42
N LEU A 48 -0.64 5.34 -32.02
CA LEU A 48 -2.06 5.65 -32.20
C LEU A 48 -2.59 6.33 -30.93
N GLN A 49 -2.80 7.65 -31.01
CA GLN A 49 -3.70 8.38 -30.11
C GLN A 49 -5.12 8.26 -30.68
N ILE A 50 -6.05 7.75 -29.89
CA ILE A 50 -7.48 7.80 -30.20
C ILE A 50 -8.15 8.71 -29.19
N GLN A 51 -8.42 9.96 -29.61
CA GLN A 51 -9.46 10.81 -29.05
C GLN A 51 -10.81 10.28 -29.51
N ARG A 52 -11.76 10.07 -28.59
CA ARG A 52 -13.18 9.94 -28.91
C ARG A 52 -14.02 10.71 -27.88
N GLY A 53 -14.40 11.92 -28.26
CA GLY A 53 -15.70 12.48 -27.87
C GLY A 53 -16.69 12.10 -28.97
N VAL A 54 -17.83 11.51 -28.62
CA VAL A 54 -18.94 11.31 -29.55
C VAL A 54 -20.21 11.84 -28.92
N ARG A 55 -20.77 12.79 -29.67
CA ARG A 55 -21.99 13.55 -29.49
C ARG A 55 -23.18 12.69 -29.93
N CYS A 56 -24.31 12.84 -29.26
CA CYS A 56 -25.56 12.14 -29.51
C CYS A 56 -26.24 12.66 -30.77
N GLU A 57 -26.67 11.77 -31.67
CA GLU A 57 -27.66 12.09 -32.72
C GLU A 57 -28.74 11.00 -32.79
N VAL A 58 -29.97 11.47 -32.85
CA VAL A 58 -31.23 10.72 -32.94
C VAL A 58 -31.60 10.62 -34.43
N ALA A 59 -31.96 9.43 -34.90
CA ALA A 59 -32.67 9.26 -36.17
C ALA A 59 -33.75 8.20 -36.04
N ALA A 60 -34.95 8.55 -36.50
CA ALA A 60 -36.19 7.79 -36.41
C ALA A 60 -36.61 7.19 -37.76
N SER A 61 -37.56 6.25 -37.70
CA SER A 61 -38.40 5.67 -38.77
C SER A 61 -37.70 4.72 -39.74
N SER A 62 -38.29 3.64 -40.27
CA SER A 62 -39.63 3.05 -40.22
C SER A 62 -39.52 1.67 -40.91
N ASP A 63 -40.21 0.65 -40.44
CA ASP A 63 -41.07 -0.18 -41.30
C ASP A 63 -41.84 -1.24 -40.50
N ALA A 64 -43.13 -1.30 -40.80
CA ALA A 64 -44.10 -2.20 -40.21
C ALA A 64 -44.32 -3.40 -41.14
N SER A 65 -44.44 -4.59 -40.57
CA SER A 65 -45.33 -5.61 -41.12
C SER A 65 -45.94 -6.41 -39.98
N ALA A 66 -47.27 -6.53 -40.05
CA ALA A 66 -48.15 -7.02 -39.01
C ALA A 66 -48.24 -8.55 -39.02
N ALA A 67 -48.26 -9.14 -37.82
CA ALA A 67 -48.96 -10.39 -37.56
C ALA A 67 -49.67 -10.26 -36.21
N VAL A 68 -50.99 -10.10 -36.27
CA VAL A 68 -51.88 -10.08 -35.11
C VAL A 68 -52.14 -11.53 -34.69
N VAL A 69 -51.68 -11.90 -33.50
CA VAL A 69 -52.27 -12.99 -32.72
C VAL A 69 -52.60 -12.42 -31.35
N GLN A 70 -53.90 -12.31 -31.07
CA GLN A 70 -54.43 -11.94 -29.76
C GLN A 70 -54.10 -13.05 -28.75
N SER A 71 -53.41 -12.70 -27.67
CA SER A 71 -53.75 -13.25 -26.35
C SER A 71 -53.52 -12.19 -25.28
N VAL A 72 -54.62 -11.73 -24.71
CA VAL A 72 -54.67 -10.85 -23.56
C VAL A 72 -54.40 -11.72 -22.33
N ALA A 73 -53.14 -11.79 -21.91
CA ALA A 73 -52.72 -12.15 -20.55
C ALA A 73 -51.20 -11.95 -20.43
N SER A 74 -50.72 -11.44 -19.29
CA SER A 74 -49.30 -11.41 -18.83
C SER A 74 -48.46 -10.12 -18.93
N ASN A 75 -49.06 -8.92 -19.03
CA ASN A 75 -48.27 -7.68 -18.92
C ASN A 75 -47.73 -7.37 -17.51
N VAL A 76 -48.12 -8.13 -16.48
CA VAL A 76 -47.55 -8.00 -15.11
C VAL A 76 -46.29 -8.86 -14.94
N SER A 77 -46.17 -9.96 -15.70
CA SER A 77 -45.06 -10.91 -15.54
C SER A 77 -43.75 -10.40 -16.15
N ALA A 78 -43.79 -9.76 -17.32
CA ALA A 78 -42.58 -9.32 -18.01
C ALA A 78 -41.90 -8.13 -17.30
N LEU A 79 -42.68 -7.24 -16.67
CA LEU A 79 -42.17 -6.06 -15.97
C LEU A 79 -41.64 -6.43 -14.57
N GLU A 80 -42.24 -7.41 -13.90
CA GLU A 80 -41.69 -8.01 -12.67
C GLU A 80 -40.45 -8.88 -12.94
N GLN A 81 -40.41 -9.63 -14.05
CA GLN A 81 -39.22 -10.34 -14.51
C GLN A 81 -38.09 -9.38 -14.92
N LEU A 82 -38.42 -8.20 -15.48
CA LEU A 82 -37.43 -7.15 -15.74
C LEU A 82 -36.96 -6.45 -14.47
N LYS A 83 -37.82 -6.23 -13.47
CA LYS A 83 -37.42 -5.67 -12.17
C LYS A 83 -36.53 -6.62 -11.37
N THR A 84 -36.89 -7.91 -11.30
CA THR A 84 -36.08 -8.95 -10.63
C THR A 84 -34.78 -9.21 -11.38
N SER A 85 -34.79 -9.23 -12.72
CA SER A 85 -33.55 -9.37 -13.50
C SER A 85 -32.72 -8.09 -13.58
N ALA A 86 -33.27 -6.90 -13.32
CA ALA A 86 -32.50 -5.65 -13.21
C ALA A 86 -31.87 -5.50 -11.81
N SER A 87 -32.57 -5.90 -10.75
CA SER A 87 -31.98 -5.94 -9.40
C SER A 87 -30.85 -6.96 -9.30
N ASP A 88 -30.96 -8.13 -9.95
CA ASP A 88 -29.93 -9.17 -9.93
C ASP A 88 -28.79 -8.95 -10.92
N ARG A 89 -28.99 -8.16 -11.98
CA ARG A 89 -27.91 -7.80 -12.92
C ARG A 89 -26.96 -6.74 -12.38
N TYR A 90 -27.40 -5.92 -11.41
CA TYR A 90 -26.60 -4.85 -10.81
C TYR A 90 -25.97 -5.20 -9.45
N THR A 91 -26.43 -6.26 -8.78
CA THR A 91 -25.88 -6.73 -7.48
C THR A 91 -24.78 -7.78 -7.61
N LYS A 92 -24.40 -8.11 -8.85
CA LYS A 92 -23.36 -9.11 -9.16
C LYS A 92 -22.01 -8.49 -9.53
N GLU A 93 -21.75 -7.24 -9.12
CA GLU A 93 -20.39 -6.71 -9.13
C GLU A 93 -19.63 -7.36 -7.97
N ARG A 94 -18.56 -8.11 -8.29
CA ARG A 94 -17.67 -8.67 -7.27
C ARG A 94 -16.99 -7.53 -6.53
N SER A 95 -16.97 -7.61 -5.20
CA SER A 95 -16.19 -6.70 -4.36
C SER A 95 -14.77 -6.62 -4.90
N SER A 96 -14.31 -5.40 -5.21
CA SER A 96 -13.00 -5.16 -5.82
C SER A 96 -12.11 -4.39 -4.85
N ILE A 97 -10.83 -4.75 -4.80
CA ILE A 97 -9.84 -3.96 -4.08
C ILE A 97 -9.47 -2.78 -4.96
N VAL A 98 -9.50 -1.57 -4.42
CA VAL A 98 -9.17 -0.35 -5.17
C VAL A 98 -8.18 0.47 -4.35
N VAL A 99 -7.13 0.97 -5.00
CA VAL A 99 -6.29 2.01 -4.44
C VAL A 99 -6.57 3.33 -5.15
N ILE A 100 -6.81 4.36 -4.34
CA ILE A 100 -7.14 5.70 -4.77
C ILE A 100 -6.17 6.62 -4.06
N GLY A 101 -5.33 7.33 -4.80
CA GLY A 101 -4.29 8.11 -4.15
C GLY A 101 -3.67 9.20 -5.00
N LEU A 102 -2.81 9.95 -4.31
CA LEU A 102 -1.92 10.96 -4.87
C LEU A 102 -0.49 10.55 -4.54
N SER A 103 0.39 10.64 -5.55
CA SER A 103 1.80 10.31 -5.42
C SER A 103 2.65 11.50 -5.82
N ILE A 104 3.87 11.58 -5.29
CA ILE A 104 4.93 12.52 -5.65
C ILE A 104 5.23 12.55 -7.15
N HIS A 105 4.90 11.49 -7.89
CA HIS A 105 5.10 11.44 -9.35
C HIS A 105 4.09 12.31 -10.11
N THR A 106 2.86 12.41 -9.61
CA THR A 106 1.77 13.10 -10.30
C THR A 106 1.36 14.40 -9.62
N THR A 107 1.68 14.57 -8.34
CA THR A 107 1.08 15.59 -7.48
C THR A 107 2.16 16.38 -6.72
N PRO A 108 2.15 17.72 -6.79
CA PRO A 108 3.05 18.55 -5.99
C PRO A 108 2.72 18.46 -4.49
N VAL A 109 3.72 18.71 -3.64
CA VAL A 109 3.57 18.68 -2.17
C VAL A 109 2.42 19.56 -1.65
N GLU A 110 2.13 20.67 -2.32
CA GLU A 110 1.11 21.67 -1.91
C GLU A 110 -0.32 21.13 -1.91
N VAL A 111 -0.58 20.16 -2.79
CA VAL A 111 -1.87 19.46 -2.85
C VAL A 111 -1.83 18.24 -1.92
N ARG A 112 -0.70 17.53 -1.88
CA ARG A 112 -0.55 16.32 -1.05
C ARG A 112 -0.65 16.62 0.45
N GLU A 113 -0.10 17.73 0.92
CA GLU A 113 -0.12 18.09 2.34
C GLU A 113 -1.52 18.35 2.88
N LYS A 114 -2.45 18.86 2.04
CA LYS A 114 -3.86 19.07 2.40
C LYS A 114 -4.61 17.76 2.63
N LEU A 115 -4.08 16.65 2.14
CA LEU A 115 -4.61 15.30 2.29
C LEU A 115 -3.82 14.46 3.28
N ALA A 116 -2.78 15.02 3.92
CA ALA A 116 -1.99 14.30 4.90
C ALA A 116 -2.83 14.01 6.15
N ILE A 117 -3.06 12.73 6.44
CA ILE A 117 -3.80 12.31 7.63
C ILE A 117 -2.82 11.79 8.68
N PRO A 118 -2.76 12.40 9.89
CA PRO A 118 -1.92 11.94 10.99
C PRO A 118 -2.31 10.53 11.47
N GLU A 119 -1.35 9.78 12.04
CA GLU A 119 -1.58 8.40 12.50
C GLU A 119 -2.73 8.28 13.51
N ALA A 120 -2.92 9.30 14.35
CA ALA A 120 -3.98 9.34 15.36
C ALA A 120 -5.39 9.39 14.74
N GLU A 121 -5.52 9.88 13.50
CA GLU A 121 -6.80 10.05 12.82
C GLU A 121 -7.15 8.89 11.89
N TRP A 122 -6.22 7.95 11.65
CA TRP A 122 -6.48 6.81 10.76
C TRP A 122 -7.71 5.98 11.17
N PRO A 123 -7.95 5.64 12.45
CA PRO A 123 -9.14 4.90 12.84
C PRO A 123 -10.44 5.64 12.50
N ARG A 124 -10.44 6.97 12.69
CA ARG A 124 -11.58 7.83 12.36
C ARG A 124 -11.81 7.86 10.86
N ALA A 125 -10.75 8.09 10.07
CA ALA A 125 -10.83 8.11 8.61
C ALA A 125 -11.36 6.79 8.04
N ILE A 126 -10.88 5.65 8.56
CA ILE A 126 -11.37 4.32 8.18
C ILE A 126 -12.87 4.17 8.53
N GLY A 127 -13.29 4.64 9.71
CA GLY A 127 -14.71 4.62 10.11
C GLY A 127 -15.60 5.47 9.20
N GLU A 128 -15.15 6.65 8.80
CA GLU A 128 -15.87 7.52 7.87
C GLU A 128 -15.96 6.91 6.46
N LEU A 129 -14.85 6.33 5.97
CA LEU A 129 -14.80 5.68 4.66
C LEU A 129 -15.71 4.45 4.60
N CYS A 130 -15.71 3.59 5.62
CA CYS A 130 -16.63 2.44 5.71
C CYS A 130 -18.08 2.84 6.01
N GLY A 131 -18.34 4.11 6.34
CA GLY A 131 -19.70 4.65 6.41
C GLY A 131 -20.31 4.96 5.04
N LEU A 132 -19.53 4.92 3.97
CA LEU A 132 -19.99 5.12 2.59
C LEU A 132 -20.71 3.87 2.07
N ASN A 133 -21.71 4.06 1.21
CA ASN A 133 -22.62 2.98 0.82
C ASN A 133 -21.94 1.83 0.07
N HIS A 134 -20.88 2.13 -0.69
CA HIS A 134 -20.23 1.14 -1.55
C HIS A 134 -18.87 0.68 -1.02
N ILE A 135 -18.49 1.01 0.21
CA ILE A 135 -17.18 0.69 0.80
C ILE A 135 -17.35 -0.24 2.00
N GLU A 136 -16.79 -1.46 1.92
CA GLU A 136 -16.86 -2.45 3.00
C GLU A 136 -15.67 -2.34 3.96
N GLU A 137 -14.47 -2.17 3.41
CA GLU A 137 -13.22 -2.12 4.16
C GLU A 137 -12.37 -0.94 3.66
N ALA A 138 -11.56 -0.36 4.54
CA ALA A 138 -10.67 0.74 4.20
C ALA A 138 -9.34 0.72 4.98
N ALA A 139 -8.30 1.27 4.38
CA ALA A 139 -7.04 1.61 5.02
C ALA A 139 -6.46 2.90 4.42
N VAL A 140 -5.73 3.63 5.25
CA VAL A 140 -5.05 4.88 4.89
C VAL A 140 -3.55 4.69 5.00
N LEU A 141 -2.83 4.97 3.91
CA LEU A 141 -1.37 5.03 3.87
C LEU A 141 -0.96 6.48 3.56
N SER A 142 -0.66 7.23 4.61
CA SER A 142 -0.26 8.64 4.56
C SER A 142 1.24 8.76 4.86
N THR A 143 1.99 9.35 3.93
CA THR A 143 3.44 9.54 4.02
C THR A 143 3.85 10.88 3.40
N CYS A 144 5.14 11.24 3.47
CA CYS A 144 5.66 12.43 2.81
C CYS A 144 5.65 12.38 1.28
N ASN A 145 5.52 11.20 0.66
CA ASN A 145 5.59 11.03 -0.81
C ASN A 145 4.26 10.60 -1.42
N ARG A 146 3.33 10.08 -0.60
CA ARG A 146 2.06 9.54 -1.08
C ARG A 146 0.97 9.67 -0.02
N MET A 147 -0.25 9.84 -0.50
CA MET A 147 -1.46 9.64 0.28
C MET A 147 -2.35 8.68 -0.51
N GLU A 148 -2.55 7.49 0.05
CA GLU A 148 -3.25 6.40 -0.62
C GLU A 148 -4.34 5.82 0.27
N ILE A 149 -5.50 5.60 -0.31
CA ILE A 149 -6.64 4.98 0.34
C ILE A 149 -6.89 3.65 -0.37
N TYR A 150 -6.77 2.57 0.39
CA TYR A 150 -7.07 1.22 -0.08
C TYR A 150 -8.45 0.85 0.41
N VAL A 151 -9.35 0.46 -0.48
CA VAL A 151 -10.73 0.10 -0.14
C VAL A 151 -11.16 -1.21 -0.77
N VAL A 152 -12.12 -1.87 -0.14
CA VAL A 152 -12.93 -2.91 -0.78
C VAL A 152 -14.25 -2.27 -1.18
N ALA A 153 -14.47 -2.15 -2.50
CA ALA A 153 -15.65 -1.51 -3.05
C ALA A 153 -16.63 -2.53 -3.63
N LEU A 154 -17.91 -2.44 -3.25
CA LEU A 154 -19.01 -3.25 -3.82
C LEU A 154 -19.22 -2.93 -5.32
N SER A 155 -18.98 -1.67 -5.69
CA SER A 155 -19.03 -1.20 -7.06
C SER A 155 -17.84 -0.29 -7.33
N GLN A 156 -17.04 -0.62 -8.35
CA GLN A 156 -15.80 0.09 -8.65
C GLN A 156 -16.04 1.58 -8.90
N HIS A 157 -16.95 1.91 -9.82
CA HIS A 157 -17.19 3.30 -10.21
C HIS A 157 -17.81 4.13 -9.08
N ARG A 158 -18.75 3.55 -8.33
CA ARG A 158 -19.44 4.26 -7.24
C ARG A 158 -18.54 4.42 -6.02
N GLY A 159 -17.81 3.38 -5.64
CA GLY A 159 -16.83 3.44 -4.56
C GLY A 159 -15.74 4.47 -4.83
N VAL A 160 -15.19 4.50 -6.05
CA VAL A 160 -14.19 5.51 -6.43
C VAL A 160 -14.75 6.93 -6.33
N LYS A 161 -15.99 7.14 -6.79
CA LYS A 161 -16.65 8.45 -6.70
C LYS A 161 -16.82 8.88 -5.24
N GLU A 162 -17.38 8.03 -4.39
CA GLU A 162 -17.62 8.33 -2.97
C GLU A 162 -16.32 8.62 -2.22
N VAL A 163 -15.27 7.83 -2.44
CA VAL A 163 -13.96 8.07 -1.81
C VAL A 163 -13.34 9.38 -2.31
N THR A 164 -13.47 9.70 -3.60
CA THR A 164 -12.93 10.97 -4.15
C THR A 164 -13.68 12.18 -3.58
N GLU A 165 -15.00 12.08 -3.42
CA GLU A 165 -15.81 13.12 -2.78
C GLU A 165 -15.44 13.27 -1.29
N TRP A 166 -15.20 12.16 -0.59
CA TRP A 166 -14.68 12.18 0.77
C TRP A 166 -13.30 12.86 0.85
N MET A 167 -12.36 12.51 -0.03
CA MET A 167 -11.04 13.17 -0.11
C MET A 167 -11.17 14.68 -0.31
N SER A 168 -12.07 15.11 -1.20
CA SER A 168 -12.33 16.52 -1.46
C SER A 168 -12.89 17.23 -0.22
N LYS A 169 -13.86 16.62 0.45
CA LYS A 169 -14.46 17.15 1.67
C LYS A 169 -13.45 17.30 2.81
N THR A 170 -12.59 16.30 3.01
CA THR A 170 -11.62 16.27 4.11
C THR A 170 -10.47 17.25 3.87
N SER A 171 -10.01 17.39 2.63
CA SER A 171 -8.87 18.26 2.29
C SER A 171 -9.22 19.69 1.90
N GLY A 172 -10.50 19.96 1.59
CA GLY A 172 -10.93 21.21 0.98
C GLY A 172 -10.48 21.40 -0.47
N VAL A 173 -9.81 20.42 -1.09
CA VAL A 173 -9.38 20.47 -2.49
C VAL A 173 -10.54 20.08 -3.40
N PRO A 174 -10.87 20.85 -4.46
CA PRO A 174 -11.95 20.50 -5.37
C PRO A 174 -11.76 19.14 -6.05
N VAL A 175 -12.85 18.37 -6.23
CA VAL A 175 -12.84 17.06 -6.91
C VAL A 175 -12.18 17.13 -8.29
N SER A 176 -12.38 18.23 -9.03
CA SER A 176 -11.80 18.42 -10.36
C SER A 176 -10.27 18.50 -10.33
N GLU A 177 -9.70 19.14 -9.30
CA GLU A 177 -8.25 19.23 -9.10
C GLU A 177 -7.68 17.88 -8.66
N LEU A 178 -8.35 17.20 -7.73
CA LEU A 178 -7.97 15.84 -7.33
C LEU A 178 -7.95 14.88 -8.51
N CYS A 179 -8.97 14.92 -9.39
CA CYS A 179 -9.05 14.04 -10.54
C CYS A 179 -7.91 14.22 -11.56
N GLN A 180 -7.26 15.38 -11.61
CA GLN A 180 -6.11 15.62 -12.50
C GLN A 180 -4.86 14.89 -12.04
N HIS A 181 -4.70 14.74 -10.73
CA HIS A 181 -3.49 14.18 -10.10
C HIS A 181 -3.68 12.75 -9.57
N ARG A 182 -4.93 12.33 -9.38
CA ARG A 182 -5.32 11.02 -8.84
C ARG A 182 -4.86 9.88 -9.72
N PHE A 183 -4.22 8.90 -9.11
CA PHE A 183 -4.04 7.59 -9.71
C PHE A 183 -5.07 6.60 -9.14
N LEU A 184 -5.43 5.62 -9.95
CA LEU A 184 -6.44 4.60 -9.65
C LEU A 184 -5.94 3.25 -10.17
N LEU A 185 -5.88 2.25 -9.29
CA LEU A 185 -5.57 0.88 -9.66
C LEU A 185 -6.57 -0.08 -9.01
N TYR A 186 -6.83 -1.21 -9.66
CA TYR A 186 -7.86 -2.17 -9.27
C TYR A 186 -7.27 -3.57 -9.09
N ASN A 187 -7.79 -4.30 -8.09
CA ASN A 187 -7.52 -5.71 -7.83
C ASN A 187 -6.02 -6.02 -7.84
N ASN A 188 -5.58 -6.89 -8.75
CA ASN A 188 -4.19 -7.32 -8.87
C ASN A 188 -3.23 -6.12 -9.03
N ASP A 189 -3.62 -5.08 -9.78
CA ASP A 189 -2.77 -3.89 -9.96
C ASP A 189 -2.64 -3.10 -8.64
N ALA A 190 -3.70 -3.06 -7.82
CA ALA A 190 -3.66 -2.43 -6.50
C ALA A 190 -2.80 -3.25 -5.52
N THR A 191 -2.89 -4.58 -5.57
CA THR A 191 -2.05 -5.51 -4.80
C THR A 191 -0.58 -5.32 -5.16
N GLN A 192 -0.27 -5.42 -6.45
CA GLN A 192 1.07 -5.27 -6.99
C GLN A 192 1.67 -3.92 -6.61
N HIS A 193 0.90 -2.83 -6.76
CA HIS A 193 1.31 -1.49 -6.33
C HIS A 193 1.69 -1.45 -4.84
N LEU A 194 0.86 -1.97 -3.94
CA LEU A 194 1.22 -1.97 -2.51
C LEU A 194 2.48 -2.79 -2.22
N PHE A 195 2.72 -3.88 -2.97
CA PHE A 195 3.92 -4.70 -2.82
C PHE A 195 5.17 -3.96 -3.32
N GLU A 196 5.08 -3.26 -4.46
CA GLU A 196 6.13 -2.38 -4.97
C GLU A 196 6.44 -1.23 -3.98
N VAL A 197 5.41 -0.61 -3.43
CA VAL A 197 5.52 0.42 -2.38
C VAL A 197 6.20 -0.14 -1.13
N SER A 198 5.78 -1.31 -0.65
CA SER A 198 6.33 -1.94 0.56
C SER A 198 7.77 -2.43 0.38
N ALA A 199 8.13 -2.85 -0.83
CA ALA A 199 9.49 -3.17 -1.24
C ALA A 199 10.37 -1.92 -1.36
N GLY A 200 9.77 -0.74 -1.49
CA GLY A 200 10.47 0.53 -1.70
C GLY A 200 10.88 0.76 -3.16
N LEU A 201 10.25 0.09 -4.12
CA LEU A 201 10.46 0.29 -5.56
C LEU A 201 9.80 1.56 -6.07
N ASP A 202 8.68 1.95 -5.48
CA ASP A 202 7.97 3.18 -5.81
C ASP A 202 8.31 4.33 -4.83
N SER A 203 9.42 4.26 -4.09
CA SER A 203 9.83 5.39 -3.25
C SER A 203 10.65 6.41 -4.05
N LEU A 204 10.64 7.67 -3.60
CA LEU A 204 11.59 8.68 -4.08
C LEU A 204 13.00 8.11 -4.05
N VAL A 205 13.34 7.39 -2.96
CA VAL A 205 14.62 6.70 -2.83
C VAL A 205 14.43 5.19 -2.78
N LEU A 206 14.92 4.52 -3.82
CA LEU A 206 14.73 3.08 -3.98
C LEU A 206 15.32 2.28 -2.82
N GLY A 207 14.53 1.34 -2.31
CA GLY A 207 14.93 0.44 -1.22
C GLY A 207 14.88 1.08 0.17
N GLU A 208 14.37 2.30 0.31
CA GLU A 208 14.30 3.00 1.59
C GLU A 208 13.55 2.19 2.66
N GLY A 209 14.19 2.10 3.84
CA GLY A 209 13.74 1.38 5.02
C GLY A 209 12.33 1.72 5.53
N GLN A 210 11.94 2.98 5.37
CA GLN A 210 10.89 3.63 6.14
C GLN A 210 9.47 3.28 5.70
N ILE A 211 9.22 3.13 4.40
CA ILE A 211 7.88 2.85 3.88
C ILE A 211 7.34 1.52 4.43
N LEU A 212 8.18 0.48 4.50
CA LEU A 212 7.81 -0.80 5.12
C LEU A 212 7.46 -0.65 6.61
N ALA A 213 8.11 0.28 7.33
CA ALA A 213 7.77 0.56 8.71
C ALA A 213 6.40 1.26 8.84
N GLN A 214 6.05 2.14 7.89
CA GLN A 214 4.74 2.78 7.83
C GLN A 214 3.64 1.76 7.51
N VAL A 215 3.86 0.84 6.56
CA VAL A 215 2.92 -0.25 6.26
C VAL A 215 2.69 -1.14 7.49
N LYS A 216 3.75 -1.46 8.25
CA LYS A 216 3.62 -2.16 9.55
C LYS A 216 2.79 -1.37 10.55
N GLN A 217 2.95 -0.06 10.59
CA GLN A 217 2.20 0.81 11.48
C GLN A 217 0.72 0.85 11.11
N VAL A 218 0.36 0.88 9.82
CA VAL A 218 -1.04 0.77 9.35
C VAL A 218 -1.68 -0.51 9.86
N VAL A 219 -1.00 -1.66 9.75
CA VAL A 219 -1.52 -2.93 10.30
C VAL A 219 -1.66 -2.88 11.82
N LYS A 220 -0.70 -2.27 12.52
CA LYS A 220 -0.73 -2.17 13.99
C LYS A 220 -1.88 -1.30 14.48
N VAL A 221 -2.11 -0.15 13.86
CA VAL A 221 -3.19 0.79 14.22
C VAL A 221 -4.55 0.27 13.77
N GLY A 222 -4.62 -0.36 12.60
CA GLY A 222 -5.85 -0.96 12.08
C GLY A 222 -6.34 -2.16 12.88
N GLN A 223 -5.48 -2.80 13.70
CA GLN A 223 -5.92 -3.85 14.63
C GLN A 223 -6.92 -3.28 15.65
N GLY A 224 -8.16 -3.76 15.58
CA GLY A 224 -9.25 -3.29 16.44
C GLY A 224 -10.17 -2.25 15.78
N VAL A 225 -9.87 -1.80 14.56
CA VAL A 225 -10.76 -0.94 13.77
C VAL A 225 -11.68 -1.82 12.93
N VAL A 226 -12.99 -1.66 13.10
CA VAL A 226 -14.01 -2.51 12.43
C VAL A 226 -13.91 -2.45 10.90
N GLY A 227 -13.56 -1.28 10.35
CA GLY A 227 -13.38 -1.09 8.90
C GLY A 227 -12.07 -1.62 8.31
N PHE A 228 -11.10 -2.02 9.15
CA PHE A 228 -9.86 -2.66 8.68
C PHE A 228 -10.07 -4.17 8.57
N GLY A 229 -10.92 -4.55 7.61
CA GLY A 229 -11.45 -5.91 7.47
C GLY A 229 -10.44 -6.93 6.94
N ARG A 230 -10.94 -8.11 6.57
CA ARG A 230 -10.09 -9.28 6.31
C ARG A 230 -9.29 -9.13 5.02
N ASN A 231 -9.87 -8.54 3.98
CA ASN A 231 -9.22 -8.39 2.69
C ASN A 231 -8.08 -7.36 2.78
N ILE A 232 -8.37 -6.17 3.30
CA ILE A 232 -7.38 -5.09 3.45
C ILE A 232 -6.32 -5.46 4.48
N SER A 233 -6.69 -6.01 5.64
CA SER A 233 -5.69 -6.43 6.63
C SER A 233 -4.82 -7.57 6.12
N GLY A 234 -5.37 -8.49 5.33
CA GLY A 234 -4.62 -9.57 4.66
C GLY A 234 -3.64 -9.03 3.62
N LEU A 235 -4.08 -8.07 2.81
CA LEU A 235 -3.27 -7.39 1.80
C LEU A 235 -2.06 -6.69 2.43
N PHE A 236 -2.28 -5.87 3.47
CA PHE A 236 -1.19 -5.17 4.14
C PHE A 236 -0.24 -6.12 4.89
N LYS A 237 -0.75 -7.23 5.46
CA LYS A 237 0.10 -8.26 6.09
C LYS A 237 0.99 -8.97 5.07
N HIS A 238 0.44 -9.34 3.91
CA HIS A 238 1.24 -9.89 2.81
C HIS A 238 2.27 -8.87 2.33
N ALA A 239 1.89 -7.61 2.14
CA ALA A 239 2.81 -6.56 1.71
C ALA A 239 4.01 -6.40 2.66
N ILE A 240 3.82 -6.59 3.98
CA ILE A 240 4.92 -6.63 4.95
C ILE A 240 5.85 -7.83 4.72
N THR A 241 5.29 -9.00 4.43
CA THR A 241 6.07 -10.21 4.09
C THR A 241 6.87 -9.99 2.82
N VAL A 242 6.23 -9.53 1.74
CA VAL A 242 6.91 -9.22 0.46
C VAL A 242 8.02 -8.19 0.66
N GLY A 243 7.74 -7.08 1.33
CA GLY A 243 8.73 -6.03 1.58
C GLY A 243 9.92 -6.50 2.42
N LYS A 244 9.73 -7.47 3.33
CA LYS A 244 10.84 -8.12 4.05
C LYS A 244 11.62 -9.04 3.11
N ARG A 245 10.92 -9.90 2.38
CA ARG A 245 11.50 -10.90 1.47
C ARG A 245 12.36 -10.24 0.39
N VAL A 246 11.83 -9.22 -0.28
CA VAL A 246 12.57 -8.43 -1.28
C VAL A 246 13.85 -7.85 -0.68
N ARG A 247 13.82 -7.32 0.54
CA ARG A 247 15.03 -6.73 1.16
C ARG A 247 16.07 -7.76 1.60
N THR A 248 15.66 -8.96 1.94
CA THR A 248 16.57 -10.03 2.36
C THR A 248 17.15 -10.78 1.17
N GLU A 249 16.35 -10.98 0.12
CA GLU A 249 16.73 -11.76 -1.06
C GLU A 249 17.37 -10.89 -2.15
N THR A 250 17.11 -9.57 -2.16
CA THR A 250 17.71 -8.63 -3.11
C THR A 250 18.64 -7.64 -2.42
N ASN A 251 19.62 -7.13 -3.15
CA ASN A 251 20.53 -6.07 -2.69
C ASN A 251 19.91 -4.65 -2.82
N ILE A 252 18.57 -4.53 -2.81
CA ILE A 252 17.88 -3.24 -2.97
C ILE A 252 18.13 -2.28 -1.81
N ALA A 253 18.27 -2.81 -0.59
CA ALA A 253 18.56 -2.01 0.60
C ALA A 253 20.05 -1.59 0.68
N ALA A 254 20.95 -2.34 0.02
CA ALA A 254 22.38 -2.06 0.03
C ALA A 254 22.68 -0.79 -0.76
N GLY A 255 23.13 0.26 -0.06
CA GLY A 255 23.37 1.58 -0.64
C GLY A 255 22.11 2.41 -0.90
N ALA A 256 20.95 2.00 -0.36
CA ALA A 256 19.75 2.80 -0.42
C ALA A 256 19.97 4.13 0.32
N VAL A 257 19.92 5.23 -0.42
CA VAL A 257 19.91 6.58 0.13
C VAL A 257 18.55 6.74 0.85
N SER A 258 18.48 7.42 1.98
CA SER A 258 17.24 7.85 2.62
C SER A 258 16.84 9.25 2.17
N VAL A 259 15.59 9.65 2.37
CA VAL A 259 15.15 11.05 2.16
C VAL A 259 16.04 12.02 2.96
N SER A 260 16.40 11.66 4.19
CA SER A 260 17.28 12.46 5.04
C SER A 260 18.71 12.60 4.47
N SER A 261 19.28 11.55 3.87
CA SER A 261 20.59 11.69 3.20
C SER A 261 20.50 12.50 1.94
N ALA A 262 19.44 12.32 1.14
CA ALA A 262 19.23 13.11 -0.07
C ALA A 262 19.10 14.60 0.27
N ALA A 263 18.45 14.94 1.39
CA ALA A 263 18.36 16.30 1.90
C ALA A 263 19.74 16.89 2.27
N VAL A 264 20.58 16.12 2.97
CA VAL A 264 21.95 16.56 3.31
C VAL A 264 22.81 16.73 2.05
N GLU A 265 22.70 15.80 1.10
CA GLU A 265 23.43 15.89 -0.18
C GLU A 265 22.96 17.05 -1.03
N LEU A 266 21.65 17.34 -1.07
CA LEU A 266 21.10 18.50 -1.75
C LEU A 266 21.66 19.79 -1.13
N ALA A 267 21.63 19.91 0.20
CA ALA A 267 22.16 21.08 0.89
C ALA A 267 23.64 21.32 0.54
N LEU A 268 24.46 20.27 0.61
CA LEU A 268 25.88 20.36 0.27
C LEU A 268 26.10 20.71 -1.23
N MET A 269 25.31 20.15 -2.14
CA MET A 269 25.41 20.46 -3.57
C MET A 269 25.11 21.93 -3.89
N LYS A 270 24.24 22.57 -3.10
CA LYS A 270 23.84 23.98 -3.30
C LYS A 270 24.74 24.97 -2.54
N LEU A 271 25.50 24.50 -1.55
CA LEU A 271 26.53 25.29 -0.88
C LEU A 271 27.80 25.35 -1.74
N PRO A 272 28.61 26.43 -1.60
CA PRO A 272 29.96 26.44 -2.15
C PRO A 272 30.83 25.36 -1.49
N ALA A 273 31.63 24.65 -2.30
CA ALA A 273 32.46 23.53 -1.82
C ALA A 273 33.47 23.94 -0.73
N SER A 274 33.95 25.19 -0.77
CA SER A 274 34.82 25.79 0.25
C SER A 274 34.20 25.85 1.64
N SER A 275 32.88 25.79 1.72
CA SER A 275 32.10 26.17 2.90
C SER A 275 31.47 24.96 3.59
N HIS A 276 31.63 23.76 3.03
CA HIS A 276 31.10 22.52 3.61
C HIS A 276 31.56 22.28 5.06
N ALA A 277 32.81 22.63 5.37
CA ALA A 277 33.39 22.43 6.70
C ALA A 277 33.03 23.54 7.70
N THR A 278 32.71 24.74 7.22
CA THR A 278 32.45 25.92 8.05
C THR A 278 30.97 26.29 8.16
N ALA A 279 30.12 25.75 7.29
CA ALA A 279 28.70 26.03 7.28
C ALA A 279 28.03 25.59 8.59
N ARG A 280 27.26 26.52 9.17
CA ARG A 280 26.54 26.35 10.43
C ARG A 280 25.24 25.63 10.16
N MET A 281 25.16 24.38 10.63
CA MET A 281 24.03 23.49 10.44
C MET A 281 23.04 23.59 11.60
N LEU A 282 21.77 23.84 11.27
CA LEU A 282 20.65 23.80 12.21
C LEU A 282 19.68 22.68 11.81
N VAL A 283 19.30 21.83 12.76
CA VAL A 283 18.27 20.80 12.58
C VAL A 283 17.12 21.06 13.53
N ILE A 284 15.91 21.23 12.98
CA ILE A 284 14.68 21.46 13.73
C ILE A 284 13.87 20.18 13.72
N GLY A 285 13.70 19.61 14.91
CA GLY A 285 13.09 18.30 15.14
C GLY A 285 14.13 17.20 15.29
N ALA A 286 14.11 16.51 16.44
CA ALA A 286 14.97 15.36 16.72
C ALA A 286 14.19 14.04 16.66
N GLY A 287 13.27 13.93 15.71
CA GLY A 287 12.50 12.71 15.45
C GLY A 287 13.31 11.65 14.68
N LYS A 288 12.62 10.64 14.15
CA LYS A 288 13.25 9.59 13.32
C LYS A 288 14.01 10.20 12.12
N MET A 289 13.40 11.16 11.44
CA MET A 289 13.98 11.86 10.28
C MET A 289 15.13 12.77 10.68
N GLY A 290 14.94 13.63 11.68
CA GLY A 290 16.00 14.52 12.17
C GLY A 290 17.24 13.77 12.65
N LYS A 291 17.07 12.63 13.33
CA LYS A 291 18.17 11.74 13.72
C LYS A 291 18.96 11.22 12.51
N LEU A 292 18.30 10.87 11.41
CA LEU A 292 18.97 10.44 10.18
C LEU A 292 19.69 11.61 9.49
N VAL A 293 19.11 12.81 9.47
CA VAL A 293 19.77 14.03 8.98
C VAL A 293 21.07 14.26 9.76
N ILE A 294 21.01 14.20 11.09
CA ILE A 294 22.19 14.33 11.96
C ILE A 294 23.23 13.26 11.60
N LYS A 295 22.87 11.98 11.54
CA LYS A 295 23.82 10.89 11.19
C LYS A 295 24.49 11.10 9.84
N HIS A 296 23.77 11.65 8.85
CA HIS A 296 24.33 11.91 7.52
C HIS A 296 25.19 13.17 7.46
N LEU A 297 24.83 14.23 8.19
CA LEU A 297 25.71 15.40 8.36
C LEU A 297 27.06 14.99 8.95
N VAL A 298 27.01 14.16 9.99
CA VAL A 298 28.19 13.57 10.63
C VAL A 298 29.03 12.76 9.65
N ALA A 299 28.41 11.87 8.87
CA ALA A 299 29.11 11.05 7.88
C ALA A 299 29.76 11.88 6.76
N LYS A 300 29.24 13.09 6.49
CA LYS A 300 29.82 14.06 5.54
C LYS A 300 30.83 15.02 6.19
N GLY A 301 31.21 14.79 7.44
CA GLY A 301 32.28 15.53 8.13
C GLY A 301 31.82 16.74 8.95
N CYS A 302 30.51 16.92 9.18
CA CYS A 302 30.02 17.97 10.06
C CYS A 302 30.34 17.65 11.53
N THR A 303 31.15 18.50 12.17
CA THR A 303 31.62 18.31 13.55
C THR A 303 30.81 19.10 14.59
N LYS A 304 30.05 20.11 14.16
CA LYS A 304 29.26 20.99 15.02
C LYS A 304 27.90 21.30 14.39
N MET A 305 26.84 21.14 15.17
CA MET A 305 25.48 21.49 14.74
C MET A 305 24.59 21.88 15.91
N VAL A 306 23.57 22.70 15.63
CA VAL A 306 22.52 23.06 16.58
C VAL A 306 21.28 22.22 16.29
N VAL A 307 20.68 21.64 17.33
CA VAL A 307 19.47 20.84 17.24
C VAL A 307 18.38 21.47 18.11
N VAL A 308 17.35 22.01 17.44
CA VAL A 308 16.17 22.57 18.09
C VAL A 308 15.12 21.49 18.25
N ASN A 309 14.67 21.25 19.47
CA ASN A 309 13.63 20.24 19.72
C ASN A 309 12.76 20.57 20.93
N ARG A 310 11.50 20.07 20.90
CA ARG A 310 10.56 20.21 22.04
C ARG A 310 11.02 19.47 23.29
N THR A 311 11.70 18.34 23.14
CA THR A 311 12.11 17.47 24.25
C THR A 311 13.63 17.33 24.24
N GLU A 312 14.29 17.79 25.30
CA GLU A 312 15.75 17.71 25.44
C GLU A 312 16.25 16.27 25.46
N GLU A 313 15.54 15.36 26.15
CA GLU A 313 15.91 13.95 26.31
C GLU A 313 16.18 13.24 24.97
N ARG A 314 15.41 13.58 23.92
CA ARG A 314 15.62 13.02 22.58
C ARG A 314 16.95 13.43 21.98
N VAL A 315 17.38 14.67 22.21
CA VAL A 315 18.67 15.19 21.74
C VAL A 315 19.80 14.63 22.59
N ALA A 316 19.60 14.49 23.90
CA ALA A 316 20.55 13.84 24.81
C ALA A 316 20.82 12.39 24.38
N SER A 317 19.78 11.60 24.09
CA SER A 317 19.95 10.23 23.57
C SER A 317 20.71 10.16 22.24
N ILE A 318 20.51 11.14 21.34
CA ILE A 318 21.27 11.20 20.07
C ILE A 318 22.75 11.52 20.33
N ARG A 319 23.05 12.40 21.29
CA ARG A 319 24.44 12.71 21.70
C ARG A 319 25.15 11.50 22.27
N GLU A 320 24.47 10.68 23.06
CA GLU A 320 25.04 9.44 23.63
C GLU A 320 25.36 8.41 22.53
N GLU A 321 24.60 8.37 21.45
CA GLU A 321 24.87 7.48 20.32
C GLU A 321 26.02 7.96 19.42
N LEU A 322 26.22 9.29 19.31
CA LEU A 322 27.15 9.90 18.36
C LEU A 322 28.29 10.61 19.09
N HIS A 323 29.41 9.90 19.22
CA HIS A 323 30.61 10.39 19.89
C HIS A 323 31.48 11.25 18.97
N GLY A 324 32.16 12.26 19.54
CA GLY A 324 33.14 13.09 18.83
C GLY A 324 32.56 14.30 18.08
N ILE A 325 31.33 14.71 18.42
CA ILE A 325 30.56 15.71 17.66
C ILE A 325 29.86 16.65 18.63
N GLU A 326 29.94 17.95 18.36
CA GLU A 326 29.32 18.98 19.19
C GLU A 326 27.87 19.21 18.71
N ILE A 327 26.92 18.53 19.38
CA ILE A 327 25.49 18.75 19.16
C ILE A 327 24.98 19.69 20.24
N ILE A 328 24.53 20.90 19.88
CA ILE A 328 24.01 21.90 20.83
C ILE A 328 22.48 21.84 20.84
N TYR A 329 21.88 21.54 22.00
CA TYR A 329 20.44 21.53 22.19
C TYR A 329 19.94 22.96 22.37
N LYS A 330 18.83 23.27 21.71
CA LYS A 330 18.08 24.51 21.90
C LYS A 330 16.58 24.24 22.01
N PRO A 331 15.85 24.95 22.88
CA PRO A 331 14.40 24.83 22.96
C PRO A 331 13.73 25.42 21.71
N LEU A 332 12.48 25.02 21.45
CA LEU A 332 11.72 25.49 20.29
C LEU A 332 11.50 27.02 20.30
N THR A 333 11.46 27.64 21.49
CA THR A 333 11.35 29.10 21.65
C THR A 333 12.50 29.86 21.00
N ASP A 334 13.68 29.25 20.95
CA ASP A 334 14.90 29.89 20.44
C ASP A 334 15.11 29.63 18.95
N MET A 335 14.13 29.01 18.28
CA MET A 335 14.23 28.57 16.88
C MET A 335 14.64 29.69 15.93
N LEU A 336 14.03 30.88 16.05
CA LEU A 336 14.34 32.01 15.16
C LEU A 336 15.74 32.56 15.42
N THR A 337 16.16 32.64 16.69
CA THR A 337 17.53 33.05 17.05
C THR A 337 18.55 32.07 16.51
N CYS A 338 18.29 30.76 16.62
CA CYS A 338 19.16 29.74 16.04
C CYS A 338 19.19 29.81 14.51
N ALA A 339 18.06 30.08 13.87
CA ALA A 339 17.98 30.24 12.41
C ALA A 339 18.76 31.47 11.93
N ALA A 340 18.77 32.56 12.69
CA ALA A 340 19.58 33.74 12.40
C ALA A 340 21.09 33.41 12.35
N GLU A 341 21.54 32.48 13.19
CA GLU A 341 22.93 32.03 13.25
C GLU A 341 23.24 30.85 12.32
N ALA A 342 22.25 30.31 11.60
CA ALA A 342 22.46 29.15 10.74
C ALA A 342 22.62 29.56 9.27
N ASP A 343 23.42 28.79 8.54
CA ASP A 343 23.56 28.93 7.08
C ASP A 343 22.63 27.94 6.36
N VAL A 344 22.44 26.75 6.96
CA VAL A 344 21.51 25.72 6.49
C VAL A 344 20.57 25.30 7.62
N VAL A 345 19.28 25.31 7.34
CA VAL A 345 18.20 24.94 8.26
C VAL A 345 17.46 23.72 7.72
N PHE A 346 17.58 22.59 8.39
CA PHE A 346 16.80 21.40 8.13
C PHE A 346 15.54 21.40 9.01
N THR A 347 14.37 21.21 8.41
CA THR A 347 13.11 21.08 9.16
C THR A 347 12.53 19.67 8.99
N SER A 348 12.22 19.02 10.12
CA SER A 348 11.73 17.64 10.16
C SER A 348 10.79 17.39 11.35
N THR A 349 9.82 18.29 11.55
CA THR A 349 8.84 18.20 12.63
C THR A 349 7.49 17.68 12.14
N ALA A 350 6.64 17.24 13.07
CA ALA A 350 5.25 16.86 12.82
C ALA A 350 4.27 18.05 13.03
N SER A 351 4.71 19.29 12.81
CA SER A 351 3.83 20.47 12.88
C SER A 351 2.89 20.49 11.67
N GLU A 352 1.61 20.75 11.90
CA GLU A 352 0.60 20.91 10.84
C GLU A 352 0.62 22.32 10.24
N THR A 353 1.12 23.31 11.00
CA THR A 353 1.32 24.68 10.53
C THR A 353 2.80 24.94 10.24
N PRO A 354 3.12 25.75 9.21
CA PRO A 354 4.48 26.19 8.98
C PRO A 354 5.09 26.87 10.22
N LEU A 355 6.37 26.59 10.47
CA LEU A 355 7.18 27.18 11.53
C LEU A 355 7.86 28.47 11.06
N PHE A 356 8.15 28.58 9.76
CA PHE A 356 8.76 29.76 9.14
C PHE A 356 7.81 30.39 8.13
N PHE A 357 7.53 31.67 8.34
CA PHE A 357 6.78 32.54 7.43
C PHE A 357 7.70 33.59 6.82
N GLN A 358 7.24 34.21 5.73
CA GLN A 358 8.00 35.21 4.99
C GLN A 358 8.51 36.35 5.90
N ASP A 359 7.65 36.84 6.79
CA ASP A 359 7.99 37.96 7.69
C ASP A 359 9.12 37.57 8.66
N ASN A 360 9.04 36.38 9.27
CA ASN A 360 10.08 35.92 10.18
C ASN A 360 11.42 35.68 9.50
N VAL A 361 11.42 35.28 8.22
CA VAL A 361 12.65 35.03 7.47
C VAL A 361 13.27 36.33 6.94
N LYS A 362 12.45 37.32 6.56
CA LYS A 362 12.91 38.66 6.16
C LYS A 362 13.66 39.38 7.29
N ASP A 363 13.23 39.16 8.52
CA ASP A 363 13.86 39.77 9.71
C ASP A 363 15.18 39.09 10.11
N LEU A 364 15.52 37.94 9.52
CA LEU A 364 16.79 37.26 9.82
C LEU A 364 17.97 38.03 9.19
N PRO A 365 19.12 38.07 9.89
CA PRO A 365 20.32 38.67 9.32
C PRO A 365 20.76 37.92 8.06
N ALA A 366 21.34 38.69 7.13
CA ALA A 366 21.95 38.15 5.93
C ALA A 366 23.08 37.18 6.29
N VAL A 367 23.21 36.13 5.49
CA VAL A 367 24.28 35.14 5.65
C VAL A 367 25.56 35.69 5.01
N GLY A 368 26.72 35.36 5.58
CA GLY A 368 28.01 35.78 5.05
C GLY A 368 28.23 35.37 3.59
N PRO A 369 29.04 36.12 2.82
CA PRO A 369 29.33 35.81 1.42
C PRO A 369 30.04 34.45 1.25
N ASP A 370 30.76 34.00 2.27
CA ASP A 370 31.51 32.75 2.26
C ASP A 370 30.62 31.51 2.04
N THR A 371 29.34 31.54 2.43
CA THR A 371 28.38 30.43 2.20
C THR A 371 27.45 30.67 1.02
N GLY A 372 27.77 31.66 0.17
CA GLY A 372 26.98 32.00 -1.03
C GLY A 372 25.91 33.07 -0.80
N GLY A 373 25.88 33.71 0.38
CA GLY A 373 25.01 34.86 0.68
C GLY A 373 23.52 34.52 0.86
N LEU A 374 23.15 33.23 0.85
CA LEU A 374 21.77 32.77 0.92
C LEU A 374 21.61 31.71 2.01
N ARG A 375 20.60 31.86 2.87
CA ARG A 375 20.23 30.84 3.85
C ARG A 375 19.44 29.72 3.17
N LEU A 376 19.88 28.48 3.35
CA LEU A 376 19.18 27.33 2.77
C LEU A 376 18.19 26.74 3.77
N PHE A 377 16.93 26.65 3.38
CA PHE A 377 15.89 25.92 4.11
C PHE A 377 15.62 24.61 3.38
N VAL A 378 15.86 23.49 4.05
CA VAL A 378 15.60 22.15 3.52
C VAL A 378 14.50 21.51 4.36
N ASP A 379 13.29 21.49 3.81
CA ASP A 379 12.09 20.99 4.44
C ASP A 379 11.77 19.56 3.95
N ILE A 380 11.89 18.60 4.87
CA ILE A 380 11.56 17.20 4.62
C ILE A 380 10.29 16.76 5.35
N SER A 381 9.49 17.73 5.84
CA SER A 381 8.21 17.50 6.50
C SER A 381 7.03 17.63 5.52
N VAL A 382 5.99 16.84 5.78
CA VAL A 382 4.68 16.95 5.13
C VAL A 382 3.61 16.74 6.21
N PRO A 383 2.78 17.74 6.55
CA PRO A 383 2.74 19.11 6.00
C PRO A 383 4.04 19.90 6.15
N ARG A 384 4.25 20.87 5.25
CA ARG A 384 5.48 21.66 5.21
C ARG A 384 5.66 22.50 6.48
N ASN A 385 6.89 22.53 6.98
CA ASN A 385 7.31 23.36 8.10
C ASN A 385 7.82 24.74 7.66
N VAL A 386 8.06 24.95 6.36
CA VAL A 386 8.42 26.26 5.80
C VAL A 386 7.38 26.68 4.78
N SER A 387 6.82 27.89 4.93
CA SER A 387 5.83 28.43 4.00
C SER A 387 6.45 28.63 2.61
N SER A 388 5.69 28.37 1.53
CA SER A 388 6.15 28.55 0.16
C SER A 388 6.58 30.00 -0.15
N CYS A 389 5.97 31.00 0.50
CA CYS A 389 6.31 32.42 0.34
C CYS A 389 7.74 32.76 0.81
N VAL A 390 8.41 31.86 1.53
CA VAL A 390 9.83 32.03 1.90
C VAL A 390 10.74 31.96 0.67
N ALA A 391 10.31 31.29 -0.40
CA ALA A 391 11.07 31.23 -1.66
C ALA A 391 11.23 32.61 -2.33
N ASP A 392 10.34 33.57 -2.03
CA ASP A 392 10.35 34.93 -2.59
C ASP A 392 11.25 35.89 -1.79
N VAL A 393 11.97 35.41 -0.78
CA VAL A 393 12.87 36.24 0.04
C VAL A 393 14.27 36.20 -0.54
N ASP A 394 14.81 37.37 -0.95
CA ASP A 394 16.11 37.50 -1.64
C ASP A 394 17.29 36.84 -0.89
N GLY A 395 17.22 36.75 0.44
CA GLY A 395 18.27 36.16 1.29
C GLY A 395 18.08 34.68 1.62
N ALA A 396 17.07 34.00 1.06
CA ALA A 396 16.74 32.62 1.40
C ALA A 396 16.50 31.76 0.15
N ARG A 397 16.75 30.46 0.27
CA ARG A 397 16.30 29.46 -0.70
C ARG A 397 15.59 28.33 0.01
N LEU A 398 14.43 27.94 -0.53
CA LEU A 398 13.62 26.84 -0.01
C LEU A 398 13.75 25.62 -0.91
N TYR A 399 14.01 24.47 -0.29
CA TYR A 399 13.94 23.15 -0.89
C TYR A 399 12.97 22.30 -0.10
N ASN A 400 12.05 21.63 -0.79
CA ASN A 400 11.10 20.71 -0.18
C ASN A 400 11.42 19.25 -0.59
N VAL A 401 10.59 18.30 -0.17
CA VAL A 401 10.77 16.87 -0.49
C VAL A 401 10.75 16.56 -2.00
N ASP A 402 10.05 17.36 -2.82
CA ASP A 402 10.00 17.17 -4.27
C ASP A 402 11.33 17.55 -4.96
N ASP A 403 12.07 18.51 -4.41
CA ASP A 403 13.36 18.99 -4.96
C ASP A 403 14.49 17.96 -4.76
N LEU A 404 14.33 17.04 -3.81
CA LEU A 404 15.28 15.95 -3.56
C LEU A 404 15.43 14.99 -4.75
N LYS A 405 14.50 15.02 -5.73
CA LYS A 405 14.59 14.24 -6.97
C LYS A 405 15.89 14.49 -7.74
N GLU A 406 16.46 15.69 -7.66
CA GLU A 406 17.71 16.07 -8.34
C GLU A 406 18.88 15.19 -7.90
N VAL A 407 19.05 15.00 -6.59
CA VAL A 407 20.12 14.18 -6.01
C VAL A 407 19.94 12.71 -6.36
N VAL A 408 18.67 12.28 -6.36
CA VAL A 408 18.35 10.87 -6.49
C VAL A 408 18.50 10.39 -7.94
N ALA A 409 18.49 11.27 -8.96
CA ALA A 409 18.59 10.87 -10.37
C ALA A 409 19.95 10.25 -10.79
N ALA A 410 21.02 10.45 -10.02
CA ALA A 410 22.39 10.09 -10.40
C ALA A 410 22.71 8.57 -10.46
N ASN A 411 21.88 7.70 -9.87
CA ASN A 411 22.17 6.25 -9.73
C ASN A 411 21.12 5.35 -10.42
N LYS A 412 20.69 5.70 -11.63
CA LYS A 412 19.52 5.09 -12.29
C LYS A 412 19.74 3.65 -12.80
N GLU A 413 20.94 3.32 -13.29
CA GLU A 413 21.19 2.02 -13.94
C GLU A 413 21.29 0.84 -12.96
N ASP A 414 22.08 0.97 -11.89
CA ASP A 414 22.17 -0.06 -10.84
C ASP A 414 20.83 -0.33 -10.15
N ARG A 415 19.98 0.71 -10.10
CA ARG A 415 18.62 0.65 -9.57
C ARG A 415 17.67 -0.17 -10.43
N LEU A 416 17.75 -0.03 -11.74
CA LEU A 416 16.91 -0.80 -12.67
C LEU A 416 17.17 -2.30 -12.55
N ARG A 417 18.45 -2.71 -12.46
CA ARG A 417 18.81 -4.13 -12.27
C ARG A 417 18.22 -4.71 -10.98
N LYS A 418 18.40 -4.01 -9.85
CA LYS A 418 17.85 -4.44 -8.55
C LYS A 418 16.32 -4.44 -8.53
N ALA A 419 15.69 -3.52 -9.26
CA ALA A 419 14.24 -3.47 -9.39
C ALA A 419 13.69 -4.68 -10.16
N MET A 420 14.40 -5.18 -11.17
CA MET A 420 13.98 -6.37 -11.92
C MET A 420 13.94 -7.63 -11.04
N GLU A 421 14.97 -7.86 -10.21
CA GLU A 421 15.01 -8.99 -9.26
C GLU A 421 13.84 -8.90 -8.25
N ALA A 422 13.55 -7.71 -7.75
CA ALA A 422 12.44 -7.48 -6.84
C ALA A 422 11.07 -7.71 -7.52
N GLN A 423 10.94 -7.39 -8.80
CA GLN A 423 9.69 -7.55 -9.55
C GLN A 423 9.29 -9.02 -9.71
N GLU A 424 10.27 -9.93 -9.84
CA GLU A 424 10.00 -11.37 -9.90
C GLU A 424 9.34 -11.86 -8.61
N ILE A 425 9.90 -11.47 -7.46
CA ILE A 425 9.35 -11.79 -6.12
C ILE A 425 7.94 -11.20 -5.99
N ILE A 426 7.74 -9.94 -6.38
CA ILE A 426 6.43 -9.27 -6.28
C ILE A 426 5.39 -9.97 -7.16
N THR A 427 5.77 -10.39 -8.37
CA THR A 427 4.86 -11.07 -9.29
C THR A 427 4.45 -12.45 -8.74
N GLU A 428 5.39 -13.18 -8.15
CA GLU A 428 5.11 -14.45 -7.47
C GLU A 428 4.12 -14.25 -6.31
N GLU A 429 4.43 -13.32 -5.41
CA GLU A 429 3.64 -13.04 -4.21
C GLU A 429 2.26 -12.46 -4.54
N SER A 430 2.15 -11.67 -5.61
CA SER A 430 0.84 -11.16 -6.08
C SER A 430 -0.06 -12.31 -6.49
N LYS A 431 0.45 -13.31 -7.22
CA LYS A 431 -0.32 -14.51 -7.57
C LYS A 431 -0.74 -15.30 -6.33
N GLN A 432 0.15 -15.44 -5.35
CA GLN A 432 -0.15 -16.12 -4.08
C GLN A 432 -1.25 -15.38 -3.29
N PHE A 433 -1.18 -14.04 -3.23
CA PHE A 433 -2.20 -13.23 -2.59
C PHE A 433 -3.55 -13.32 -3.29
N GLU A 434 -3.59 -13.25 -4.62
CA GLU A 434 -4.84 -13.38 -5.38
C GLU A 434 -5.46 -14.77 -5.16
N ALA A 435 -4.65 -15.84 -5.18
CA ALA A 435 -5.12 -17.19 -4.85
C ALA A 435 -5.65 -17.29 -3.41
N TRP A 436 -4.97 -16.64 -2.45
CA TRP A 436 -5.45 -16.55 -1.07
C TRP A 436 -6.77 -15.79 -0.98
N ARG A 437 -6.92 -14.65 -1.66
CA ARG A 437 -8.15 -13.85 -1.68
C ARG A 437 -9.31 -14.66 -2.24
N ASP A 438 -9.11 -15.32 -3.37
CA ASP A 438 -10.14 -16.12 -4.02
C ASP A 438 -10.55 -17.32 -3.15
N SER A 439 -9.63 -17.88 -2.33
CA SER A 439 -9.97 -18.89 -1.33
C SER A 439 -10.93 -18.39 -0.24
N LEU A 440 -11.00 -17.07 0.00
CA LEU A 440 -11.93 -16.48 0.96
C LEU A 440 -13.38 -16.50 0.46
N GLU A 441 -13.61 -16.56 -0.85
CA GLU A 441 -14.96 -16.63 -1.44
C GLU A 441 -15.73 -17.88 -0.98
N THR A 442 -15.03 -18.96 -0.58
CA THR A 442 -15.67 -20.18 -0.08
C THR A 442 -16.17 -20.06 1.35
N VAL A 443 -15.64 -19.11 2.14
CA VAL A 443 -15.95 -18.98 3.57
C VAL A 443 -17.44 -18.75 3.84
N PRO A 444 -18.15 -17.86 3.12
CA PRO A 444 -19.61 -17.74 3.23
C PRO A 444 -20.33 -19.07 2.95
N THR A 445 -19.94 -19.79 1.90
CA THR A 445 -20.55 -21.08 1.54
C THR A 445 -20.34 -22.13 2.64
N ILE A 446 -19.16 -22.19 3.25
CA ILE A 446 -18.90 -23.07 4.41
C ILE A 446 -19.83 -22.73 5.58
N LYS A 447 -20.04 -21.44 5.88
CA LYS A 447 -20.98 -21.01 6.94
C LYS A 447 -22.41 -21.42 6.60
N LYS A 448 -22.85 -21.21 5.36
CA LYS A 448 -24.19 -21.58 4.88
C LYS A 448 -24.44 -23.08 4.99
N LEU A 449 -23.50 -23.90 4.52
CA LEU A 449 -23.61 -25.36 4.58
C LEU A 449 -23.70 -25.87 6.03
N ARG A 450 -22.90 -25.32 6.95
CA ARG A 450 -23.00 -25.66 8.38
C ARG A 450 -24.35 -25.28 8.98
N ALA A 451 -24.85 -24.09 8.67
CA ALA A 451 -26.15 -23.64 9.15
C ALA A 451 -27.30 -24.51 8.63
N TYR A 452 -27.24 -24.91 7.36
CA TYR A 452 -28.19 -25.83 6.74
C TYR A 452 -28.20 -27.19 7.45
N ALA A 453 -27.02 -27.80 7.63
CA ALA A 453 -26.90 -29.09 8.29
C ALA A 453 -27.33 -29.06 9.77
N GLU A 454 -27.00 -28.00 10.50
CA GLU A 454 -27.42 -27.83 11.90
C GLU A 454 -28.95 -27.69 12.02
N ARG A 455 -29.60 -27.03 11.05
CA ARG A 455 -31.06 -26.91 11.02
C ARG A 455 -31.73 -28.28 10.87
N ILE A 456 -31.22 -29.11 9.96
CA ILE A 456 -31.71 -30.49 9.77
C ILE A 456 -31.46 -31.31 11.04
N ARG A 457 -30.25 -31.23 11.60
CA ARG A 457 -29.88 -31.95 12.82
C ARG A 457 -30.81 -31.62 13.98
N ALA A 458 -31.04 -30.33 14.24
CA ALA A 458 -31.90 -29.87 15.32
C ALA A 458 -33.34 -30.35 15.11
N ALA A 459 -33.89 -30.19 13.89
CA ALA A 459 -35.26 -30.63 13.58
C ALA A 459 -35.45 -32.15 13.77
N GLU A 460 -34.50 -32.96 13.31
CA GLU A 460 -34.59 -34.42 13.46
C GLU A 460 -34.31 -34.88 14.90
N LEU A 461 -33.41 -34.19 15.63
CA LEU A 461 -33.19 -34.44 17.05
C LEU A 461 -34.46 -34.16 17.86
N ASP A 462 -35.12 -33.03 17.64
CA ASP A 462 -36.36 -32.67 18.35
C ASP A 462 -37.49 -33.65 18.03
N LYS A 463 -37.64 -34.06 16.77
CA LYS A 463 -38.59 -35.12 16.38
C LYS A 463 -38.27 -36.44 17.09
N CYS A 464 -37.01 -36.85 17.15
CA CYS A 464 -36.59 -38.07 17.82
C CYS A 464 -36.91 -38.01 19.33
N LEU A 465 -36.55 -36.90 19.98
CA LEU A 465 -36.83 -36.69 21.41
C LEU A 465 -38.33 -36.67 21.70
N SER A 466 -39.15 -36.04 20.85
CA SER A 466 -40.61 -36.03 21.02
C SER A 466 -41.25 -37.42 20.95
N LYS A 467 -40.67 -38.36 20.18
CA LYS A 467 -41.15 -39.74 20.05
C LYS A 467 -40.70 -40.65 21.19
N MET A 468 -39.61 -40.29 21.88
CA MET A 468 -39.03 -41.09 22.96
C MET A 468 -39.70 -40.85 24.33
N GLY A 469 -40.59 -39.85 24.46
CA GLY A 469 -41.36 -39.55 25.67
C GLY A 469 -40.60 -38.72 26.73
N ASP A 470 -41.30 -38.32 27.81
CA ASP A 470 -40.74 -37.42 28.83
C ASP A 470 -39.81 -38.10 29.86
N ASP A 471 -39.81 -39.44 29.95
CA ASP A 471 -39.02 -40.22 30.93
C ASP A 471 -37.55 -40.47 30.52
N ILE A 472 -37.01 -39.68 29.58
CA ILE A 472 -35.64 -39.86 29.09
C ILE A 472 -34.63 -39.29 30.10
N SER A 473 -33.72 -40.14 30.58
CA SER A 473 -32.56 -39.72 31.36
C SER A 473 -31.72 -38.68 30.60
N LYS A 474 -31.24 -37.64 31.31
CA LYS A 474 -30.32 -36.62 30.77
C LYS A 474 -29.09 -37.25 30.08
N LYS A 475 -28.62 -38.41 30.56
CA LYS A 475 -27.50 -39.14 29.95
C LYS A 475 -27.84 -39.66 28.55
N THR A 476 -29.03 -40.21 28.37
CA THR A 476 -29.52 -40.71 27.08
C THR A 476 -29.75 -39.57 26.10
N ARG A 477 -30.36 -38.46 26.55
CA ARG A 477 -30.55 -37.26 25.72
C ARG A 477 -29.22 -36.72 25.18
N ARG A 478 -28.18 -36.68 26.02
CA ARG A 478 -26.84 -36.27 25.61
C ARG A 478 -26.20 -37.23 24.62
N ALA A 479 -26.33 -38.54 24.84
CA ALA A 479 -25.80 -39.55 23.91
C ALA A 479 -26.43 -39.46 22.52
N VAL A 480 -27.73 -39.15 22.42
CA VAL A 480 -28.42 -38.94 21.14
C VAL A 480 -27.99 -37.63 20.46
N ASP A 481 -27.79 -36.54 21.23
CA ASP A 481 -27.23 -35.30 20.70
C ASP A 481 -25.81 -35.52 20.15
N ASP A 482 -24.94 -36.18 20.91
CA ASP A 482 -23.56 -36.51 20.51
C ASP A 482 -23.53 -37.40 19.25
N LEU A 483 -24.42 -38.39 19.16
CA LEU A 483 -24.57 -39.22 17.96
C LEU A 483 -24.96 -38.37 16.74
N SER A 484 -25.97 -37.51 16.88
CA SER A 484 -26.44 -36.65 15.78
C SER A 484 -25.33 -35.69 15.30
N ARG A 485 -24.58 -35.09 16.23
CA ARG A 485 -23.44 -34.22 15.92
C ARG A 485 -22.31 -35.00 15.27
N GLY A 486 -22.03 -36.20 15.75
CA GLY A 486 -21.01 -37.09 15.18
C GLY A 486 -21.29 -37.45 13.71
N ILE A 487 -22.55 -37.74 13.38
CA ILE A 487 -22.98 -38.02 12.00
C ILE A 487 -22.79 -36.78 11.12
N VAL A 488 -23.32 -35.63 11.55
CA VAL A 488 -23.21 -34.37 10.79
C VAL A 488 -21.76 -33.96 10.57
N ASN A 489 -20.92 -34.03 11.62
CA ASN A 489 -19.50 -33.69 11.53
C ASN A 489 -18.76 -34.60 10.55
N LYS A 490 -19.03 -35.92 10.56
CA LYS A 490 -18.42 -36.88 9.64
C LYS A 490 -18.87 -36.65 8.19
N LEU A 491 -20.15 -36.36 7.95
CA LEU A 491 -20.68 -36.07 6.62
C LEU A 491 -20.12 -34.76 6.05
N LEU A 492 -20.03 -33.72 6.89
CA LEU A 492 -19.52 -32.42 6.47
C LEU A 492 -17.99 -32.37 6.32
N HIS A 493 -17.25 -33.30 6.94
CA HIS A 493 -15.79 -33.29 6.92
C HIS A 493 -15.23 -33.23 5.49
N GLY A 494 -15.69 -34.12 4.60
CA GLY A 494 -15.24 -34.19 3.21
C GLY A 494 -15.46 -32.88 2.45
N PRO A 495 -16.71 -32.40 2.31
CA PRO A 495 -17.00 -31.13 1.64
C PRO A 495 -16.28 -29.93 2.27
N MET A 496 -16.19 -29.84 3.61
CA MET A 496 -15.47 -28.74 4.28
C MET A 496 -13.97 -28.75 3.98
N GLN A 497 -13.35 -29.93 3.88
CA GLN A 497 -11.94 -30.06 3.54
C GLN A 497 -11.67 -29.66 2.08
N HIS A 498 -12.61 -29.93 1.17
CA HIS A 498 -12.48 -29.57 -0.25
C HIS A 498 -12.85 -28.11 -0.55
N LEU A 499 -13.44 -27.39 0.41
CA LEU A 499 -13.68 -25.95 0.33
C LEU A 499 -12.60 -25.10 1.02
N ARG A 500 -11.76 -25.72 1.86
CA ARG A 500 -10.61 -25.07 2.48
C ARG A 500 -9.40 -25.20 1.55
N CYS A 501 -9.01 -24.10 0.93
CA CYS A 501 -7.72 -23.96 0.28
C CYS A 501 -6.75 -23.33 1.27
N ASP A 502 -5.93 -24.16 1.89
CA ASP A 502 -4.72 -23.70 2.54
C ASP A 502 -3.66 -23.70 1.41
N GLY A 503 -3.04 -22.56 1.10
CA GLY A 503 -2.22 -22.32 -0.11
C GLY A 503 -0.98 -23.21 -0.33
N SER A 504 -0.88 -24.32 0.40
CA SER A 504 0.10 -25.40 0.26
C SER A 504 -0.40 -26.61 -0.53
N ASP A 505 -1.69 -26.69 -0.87
CA ASP A 505 -2.25 -27.87 -1.55
C ASP A 505 -2.09 -27.80 -3.07
N SER A 506 -1.72 -28.94 -3.70
CA SER A 506 -1.60 -29.10 -5.16
C SER A 506 -2.93 -28.99 -5.93
N ARG A 507 -3.99 -28.51 -5.28
CA ARG A 507 -5.34 -28.44 -5.84
C ARG A 507 -5.54 -27.11 -6.50
N THR A 508 -6.08 -27.14 -7.70
CA THR A 508 -6.31 -25.94 -8.48
C THR A 508 -7.42 -25.12 -7.81
N LEU A 509 -7.22 -23.82 -7.61
CA LEU A 509 -8.25 -22.90 -7.12
C LEU A 509 -9.59 -23.05 -7.87
N SER A 510 -9.52 -23.36 -9.18
CA SER A 510 -10.68 -23.69 -10.03
C SER A 510 -11.53 -24.83 -9.45
N GLU A 511 -10.90 -25.94 -9.03
CA GLU A 511 -11.62 -27.09 -8.48
C GLU A 511 -12.34 -26.73 -7.19
N THR A 512 -11.73 -25.88 -6.36
CA THR A 512 -12.33 -25.42 -5.10
C THR A 512 -13.53 -24.52 -5.35
N LEU A 513 -13.46 -23.62 -6.32
CA LEU A 513 -14.59 -22.78 -6.74
C LEU A 513 -15.69 -23.60 -7.41
N GLU A 514 -15.35 -24.59 -8.23
CA GLU A 514 -16.30 -25.53 -8.82
C GLU A 514 -17.04 -26.34 -7.76
N ASN A 515 -16.32 -26.84 -6.75
CA ASN A 515 -16.91 -27.52 -5.60
C ASN A 515 -17.86 -26.59 -4.82
N MET A 516 -17.50 -25.32 -4.64
CA MET A 516 -18.37 -24.33 -4.03
C MET A 516 -19.69 -24.17 -4.82
N HIS A 517 -19.60 -23.98 -6.14
CA HIS A 517 -20.78 -23.85 -6.99
C HIS A 517 -21.63 -25.12 -7.01
N ALA A 518 -21.01 -26.30 -7.02
CA ALA A 518 -21.70 -27.58 -6.94
C ALA A 518 -22.48 -27.71 -5.62
N LEU A 519 -21.88 -27.36 -4.49
CA LEU A 519 -22.54 -27.39 -3.18
C LEU A 519 -23.68 -26.36 -3.10
N ASN A 520 -23.48 -25.14 -3.61
CA ASN A 520 -24.54 -24.14 -3.68
C ASN A 520 -25.75 -24.65 -4.47
N ARG A 521 -25.52 -25.36 -5.58
CA ARG A 521 -26.57 -25.97 -6.41
C ARG A 521 -27.22 -27.18 -5.75
N MET A 522 -26.43 -28.11 -5.20
CA MET A 522 -26.94 -29.36 -4.60
C MET A 522 -27.78 -29.11 -3.35
N PHE A 523 -27.39 -28.11 -2.53
CA PHE A 523 -28.06 -27.79 -1.28
C PHE A 523 -28.88 -26.50 -1.35
N SER A 524 -28.99 -25.86 -2.52
CA SER A 524 -29.74 -24.60 -2.73
C SER A 524 -29.37 -23.50 -1.72
N LEU A 525 -28.08 -23.37 -1.40
CA LEU A 525 -27.59 -22.50 -0.32
C LEU A 525 -27.74 -21.00 -0.61
N GLU A 526 -27.91 -20.61 -1.88
CA GLU A 526 -28.12 -19.22 -2.31
C GLU A 526 -29.59 -18.79 -2.21
N THR A 527 -30.53 -19.69 -2.50
CA THR A 527 -31.97 -19.42 -2.57
C THR A 527 -32.63 -19.34 -1.20
N GLU A 528 -32.14 -20.11 -0.21
CA GLU A 528 -32.76 -20.14 1.11
C GLU A 528 -32.64 -18.82 1.89
N ILE A 529 -31.60 -18.03 1.63
CA ILE A 529 -31.38 -16.75 2.32
C ILE A 529 -32.25 -15.65 1.73
N SER A 530 -32.47 -15.59 0.41
CA SER A 530 -33.40 -14.58 -0.15
C SER A 530 -34.80 -14.75 0.45
N VAL A 531 -35.23 -16.00 0.64
CA VAL A 531 -36.51 -16.33 1.28
C VAL A 531 -36.50 -16.01 2.78
N LEU A 532 -35.38 -16.23 3.48
CA LEU A 532 -35.27 -15.96 4.92
C LEU A 532 -35.15 -14.46 5.21
N GLU A 533 -34.36 -13.72 4.45
CA GLU A 533 -34.22 -12.25 4.52
C GLU A 533 -35.52 -11.55 4.15
N GLN A 534 -36.25 -12.04 3.14
CA GLN A 534 -37.60 -11.57 2.83
C GLN A 534 -38.57 -11.83 3.99
N LYS A 535 -38.51 -13.01 4.63
CA LYS A 535 -39.33 -13.32 5.82
C LYS A 535 -38.97 -12.47 7.03
N ILE A 536 -37.68 -12.16 7.23
CA ILE A 536 -37.22 -11.30 8.32
C ILE A 536 -37.62 -9.85 8.05
N ARG A 537 -37.44 -9.32 6.84
CA ARG A 537 -37.95 -7.99 6.45
C ARG A 537 -39.46 -7.88 6.64
N ALA A 538 -40.22 -8.87 6.16
CA ALA A 538 -41.66 -8.88 6.30
C ALA A 538 -42.10 -8.91 7.78
N LYS A 539 -41.38 -9.63 8.65
CA LYS A 539 -41.64 -9.62 10.09
C LYS A 539 -41.29 -8.29 10.75
N VAL A 540 -40.15 -7.68 10.40
CA VAL A 540 -39.74 -6.36 10.94
C VAL A 540 -40.74 -5.28 10.54
N GLU A 541 -41.19 -5.27 9.28
CA GLU A 541 -42.23 -4.36 8.78
C GLU A 541 -43.60 -4.58 9.43
N GLN A 542 -43.94 -5.83 9.78
CA GLN A 542 -45.16 -6.15 10.55
C GLN A 542 -45.08 -5.77 12.03
N THR A 543 -43.88 -5.60 12.59
CA THR A 543 -43.70 -5.21 14.00
C THR A 543 -43.56 -3.69 14.15
N GLN A 544 -43.37 -2.97 13.04
CA GLN A 544 -43.32 -1.49 12.98
C GLN A 544 -44.65 -0.84 12.55
N LYS A 545 -45.65 -1.65 12.16
CA LYS A 545 -47.06 -1.23 12.02
C LYS A 545 -47.83 -1.64 13.26
#